data_AF-A0A290MPY6-F1
#
_entry.id   AF-A0A290MPY6-F1
#
_cell.length_a   1.000
_cell.length_b   1.000
_cell.length_c   1.000
_cell.angle_alpha   90.00
_cell.angle_beta   90.00
_cell.angle_gamma   90.00
#
_symmetry.space_group_name_H-M   'P 1'
#
loop_
_entity.id
_entity.type
_entity.pdbx_description
1 polymer ?
#
loop_
_entity_poly.entity_id
_entity_poly.type
_entity_poly.pdbx_seq_one_letter_code
_entity_poly.pdbx_strand_id
1 'polypeptide(L)'
;MRSFSRTRVVLTTTAVALAAMVAACSSPPPPPPPPVVQAPPPPPPITLSANVVERASAFRGYMARASQVSPTFQNGDQIQASLKVGAAYETKSLMNGAVAYAAVLALQDPTFVASVREIAAHPAQRQEMVNNIFSNPSYATVFKGADSAAGLIIDTIGGDGLKLFMAGKAVKQAAYDVQKSSWSKSSVVDRDGRLASAKSLSTSPALAESADVAVLQQASTGGQSLGLTPRPAEAPYSPVVIRGLAVAALAALGAAGDENLTSIDALSVDPATNSCLNMAKLNLYQCLAVSKPHYEDIFCLGQHILIDTGACVIKAAGATVPPEPPKVLPVKESIATKGAGSNSRKAKTAAKKPVKKS
;
A
#
# COMPACT_ATOMS: atom_id res chain seq x y z
N MET A 1 -5.92 -41.32 -130.43
CA MET A 1 -5.14 -42.54 -130.75
C MET A 1 -4.59 -43.13 -129.46
N ARG A 2 -4.89 -44.42 -129.19
CA ARG A 2 -4.29 -45.35 -128.16
C ARG A 2 -4.48 -44.92 -126.69
N SER A 3 -5.46 -45.43 -125.92
CA SER A 3 -5.69 -46.78 -125.37
C SER A 3 -4.47 -47.39 -124.66
N PHE A 4 -4.59 -47.64 -123.35
CA PHE A 4 -4.22 -48.83 -122.54
C PHE A 4 -4.34 -48.43 -121.04
N SER A 5 -5.35 -48.88 -120.25
CA SER A 5 -5.42 -50.15 -119.49
C SER A 5 -4.27 -50.35 -118.48
N ARG A 6 -4.41 -50.88 -117.26
CA ARG A 6 -5.50 -51.24 -116.33
C ARG A 6 -4.78 -51.91 -115.12
N THR A 7 -5.21 -51.65 -113.89
CA THR A 7 -5.26 -52.61 -112.73
C THR A 7 -3.99 -53.16 -112.03
N ARG A 8 -3.90 -52.96 -110.69
CA ARG A 8 -4.04 -53.93 -109.54
C ARG A 8 -3.05 -53.62 -108.37
N VAL A 9 -3.55 -53.28 -107.16
CA VAL A 9 -3.71 -54.14 -105.92
C VAL A 9 -2.36 -54.35 -105.20
N VAL A 10 -2.10 -53.98 -103.92
CA VAL A 10 -2.62 -54.47 -102.60
C VAL A 10 -2.24 -53.49 -101.45
N LEU A 11 -3.09 -53.46 -100.40
CA LEU A 11 -2.94 -53.13 -98.95
C LEU A 11 -1.50 -53.08 -98.35
N THR A 12 -1.14 -52.46 -97.22
CA THR A 12 -1.74 -51.78 -96.04
C THR A 12 -0.53 -51.31 -95.19
N THR A 13 -0.62 -50.21 -94.42
CA THR A 13 -0.31 -50.12 -92.96
C THR A 13 -0.22 -48.67 -92.49
N THR A 14 -1.14 -48.30 -91.58
CA THR A 14 -0.97 -47.51 -90.35
C THR A 14 0.28 -46.64 -90.17
N ALA A 15 0.10 -45.33 -89.89
CA ALA A 15 0.32 -44.74 -88.56
C ALA A 15 0.10 -43.22 -88.57
N VAL A 16 -0.48 -42.75 -87.47
CA VAL A 16 -0.85 -41.38 -87.09
C VAL A 16 0.39 -40.56 -86.70
N ALA A 17 0.43 -39.27 -87.06
CA ALA A 17 0.67 -38.15 -86.13
C ALA A 17 0.81 -36.80 -86.86
N LEU A 18 -0.24 -35.99 -86.72
CA LEU A 18 -0.24 -34.55 -86.98
C LEU A 18 0.63 -33.85 -85.92
N ALA A 19 1.58 -33.01 -86.34
CA ALA A 19 2.25 -32.06 -85.47
C ALA A 19 2.43 -30.72 -86.20
N ALA A 20 1.65 -29.70 -85.81
CA ALA A 20 2.02 -28.28 -85.86
C ALA A 20 0.88 -27.41 -85.30
N MET A 21 0.87 -27.19 -83.98
CA MET A 21 0.25 -26.02 -83.35
C MET A 21 1.33 -25.38 -82.47
N VAL A 22 1.91 -24.28 -82.94
CA VAL A 22 2.84 -23.47 -82.15
C VAL A 22 2.00 -22.49 -81.33
N ALA A 23 1.62 -22.91 -80.12
CA ALA A 23 1.00 -22.03 -79.13
C ALA A 23 2.10 -21.36 -78.27
N ALA A 24 1.94 -20.06 -78.06
CA ALA A 24 2.84 -19.22 -77.27
C ALA A 24 2.89 -19.64 -75.80
N CYS A 25 4.09 -19.82 -75.26
CA CYS A 25 4.33 -19.95 -73.82
C CYS A 25 4.95 -18.66 -73.28
N SER A 26 4.12 -17.69 -72.88
CA SER A 26 4.53 -16.67 -71.92
C SER A 26 4.14 -17.15 -70.52
N SER A 27 5.13 -17.40 -69.67
CA SER A 27 4.89 -17.72 -68.26
C SER A 27 4.26 -16.50 -67.56
N PRO A 28 3.19 -16.67 -66.75
CA PRO A 28 2.64 -15.56 -65.99
C PRO A 28 3.68 -15.02 -65.00
N PRO A 29 3.73 -13.69 -64.79
CA PRO A 29 4.63 -13.09 -63.80
C PRO A 29 4.35 -13.69 -62.41
N PRO A 30 5.39 -13.92 -61.59
CA PRO A 30 5.23 -14.47 -60.25
C PRO A 30 4.28 -13.59 -59.44
N PRO A 31 3.40 -14.19 -58.61
CA PRO A 31 2.48 -13.43 -57.78
C PRO A 31 3.27 -12.48 -56.88
N PRO A 32 2.77 -11.25 -56.64
CA PRO A 32 3.42 -10.30 -55.75
C PRO A 32 3.65 -10.95 -54.38
N PRO A 33 4.82 -10.73 -53.75
CA PRO A 33 5.08 -11.27 -52.43
C PRO A 33 3.95 -10.85 -51.47
N PRO A 34 3.48 -11.75 -50.59
CA PRO A 34 2.42 -11.41 -49.65
C PRO A 34 2.82 -10.18 -48.84
N PRO A 35 1.91 -9.21 -48.62
CA PRO A 35 2.22 -8.03 -47.83
C PRO A 35 2.77 -8.47 -46.49
N VAL A 36 3.99 -8.00 -46.19
CA VAL A 36 4.64 -8.27 -44.90
C VAL A 36 3.79 -7.55 -43.85
N VAL A 37 2.89 -8.29 -43.19
CA VAL A 37 2.14 -7.78 -42.03
C VAL A 37 3.17 -7.59 -40.94
N GLN A 38 3.68 -6.37 -40.80
CA GLN A 38 4.60 -6.01 -39.72
C GLN A 38 3.87 -6.28 -38.40
N ALA A 39 4.42 -7.18 -37.59
CA ALA A 39 3.85 -7.47 -36.27
C ALA A 39 3.71 -6.16 -35.49
N PRO A 40 2.57 -5.93 -34.80
CA PRO A 40 2.40 -4.76 -33.95
C PRO A 40 3.60 -4.63 -33.00
N PRO A 41 4.11 -3.40 -32.78
CA PRO A 41 5.23 -3.20 -31.86
C PRO A 41 4.85 -3.73 -30.47
N PRO A 42 5.79 -4.38 -29.74
CA PRO A 42 5.49 -4.93 -28.43
C PRO A 42 5.05 -3.82 -27.47
N PRO A 43 4.15 -4.13 -26.51
CA PRO A 43 3.78 -3.16 -25.48
C PRO A 43 5.03 -2.72 -24.69
N PRO A 44 5.07 -1.46 -24.21
CA PRO A 44 6.17 -0.98 -23.37
C PRO A 44 6.44 -1.93 -22.19
N PRO A 45 7.65 -1.96 -21.62
CA PRO A 45 7.88 -2.74 -20.40
C PRO A 45 7.04 -2.19 -19.24
N ILE A 46 6.81 -3.03 -18.21
CA ILE A 46 6.28 -2.54 -16.92
C ILE A 46 7.39 -1.71 -16.27
N THR A 47 7.08 -0.47 -15.90
CA THR A 47 8.05 0.46 -15.32
C THR A 47 7.49 1.09 -14.06
N LEU A 48 8.23 1.01 -12.96
CA LEU A 48 7.94 1.73 -11.72
C LEU A 48 9.21 2.45 -11.30
N SER A 49 9.11 3.77 -11.09
CA SER A 49 10.23 4.61 -10.65
C SER A 49 10.89 4.06 -9.40
N ALA A 50 12.23 4.11 -9.36
CA ALA A 50 13.00 3.70 -8.19
C ALA A 50 12.59 4.49 -6.93
N ASN A 51 12.26 5.78 -7.08
CA ASN A 51 11.76 6.60 -5.97
C ASN A 51 10.44 6.07 -5.39
N VAL A 52 9.55 5.53 -6.23
CA VAL A 52 8.30 4.93 -5.76
C VAL A 52 8.60 3.64 -4.99
N VAL A 53 9.49 2.80 -5.51
CA VAL A 53 9.92 1.56 -4.83
C VAL A 53 10.61 1.87 -3.49
N GLU A 54 11.46 2.89 -3.42
CA GLU A 54 12.11 3.34 -2.18
C GLU A 54 11.08 3.79 -1.14
N ARG A 55 10.04 4.53 -1.53
CA ARG A 55 8.96 4.93 -0.62
C ARG A 55 8.14 3.74 -0.12
N ALA A 56 7.89 2.76 -0.99
CA ALA A 56 7.24 1.51 -0.58
C ALA A 56 8.08 0.77 0.48
N SER A 57 9.41 0.71 0.27
CA SER A 57 10.32 0.12 1.25
C SER A 57 10.36 0.91 2.56
N ALA A 58 10.39 2.25 2.50
CA ALA A 58 10.36 3.09 3.69
C ALA A 58 9.09 2.88 4.53
N PHE A 59 7.93 2.74 3.88
CA PHE A 59 6.68 2.40 4.56
C PHE A 59 6.76 1.04 5.25
N ARG A 60 7.15 -0.02 4.50
CA ARG A 60 7.27 -1.38 5.05
C ARG A 60 8.25 -1.45 6.21
N GLY A 61 9.42 -0.84 6.06
CA GLY A 61 10.46 -0.78 7.08
C GLY A 61 9.98 -0.07 8.35
N TYR A 62 9.28 1.07 8.22
CA TYR A 62 8.68 1.73 9.37
C TYR A 62 7.65 0.84 10.07
N MET A 63 6.70 0.26 9.34
CA MET A 63 5.66 -0.60 9.91
C MET A 63 6.24 -1.83 10.61
N ALA A 64 7.27 -2.45 10.02
CA ALA A 64 7.98 -3.59 10.60
C ALA A 64 8.69 -3.20 11.92
N ARG A 65 9.44 -2.09 11.94
CA ARG A 65 10.18 -1.66 13.14
C ARG A 65 9.25 -1.18 14.25
N ALA A 66 8.24 -0.37 13.91
CA ALA A 66 7.32 0.20 14.90
C ALA A 66 6.41 -0.88 15.53
N SER A 67 5.99 -1.89 14.77
CA SER A 67 5.18 -3.00 15.32
C SER A 67 5.98 -3.96 16.21
N GLN A 68 7.32 -3.91 16.18
CA GLN A 68 8.19 -4.71 17.05
C GLN A 68 8.56 -4.01 18.37
N VAL A 69 8.02 -2.82 18.64
CA VAL A 69 8.23 -2.15 19.93
C VAL A 69 7.73 -3.04 21.07
N SER A 70 8.65 -3.47 21.92
CA SER A 70 8.35 -4.38 23.03
C SER A 70 7.55 -3.69 24.14
N PRO A 71 6.57 -4.37 24.77
CA PRO A 71 5.90 -3.88 25.97
C PRO A 71 6.73 -4.10 27.26
N THR A 72 7.86 -4.81 27.22
CA THR A 72 8.62 -5.22 28.42
C THR A 72 9.69 -4.21 28.86
N PHE A 73 9.26 -3.02 29.27
CA PHE A 73 10.17 -1.95 29.71
C PHE A 73 10.75 -2.18 31.11
N GLN A 74 12.05 -1.94 31.24
CA GLN A 74 12.81 -2.06 32.50
C GLN A 74 13.36 -0.71 32.99
N ASN A 75 13.52 0.26 32.08
CA ASN A 75 14.13 1.55 32.38
C ASN A 75 13.71 2.65 31.38
N GLY A 76 14.10 3.89 31.68
CA GLY A 76 13.84 5.06 30.85
C GLY A 76 14.47 5.00 29.45
N ASP A 77 15.67 4.45 29.32
CA ASP A 77 16.41 4.43 28.06
C ASP A 77 15.73 3.58 27.00
N GLN A 78 15.18 2.42 27.39
CA GLN A 78 14.36 1.58 26.51
C GLN A 78 13.13 2.33 25.99
N ILE A 79 12.51 3.16 26.83
CA ILE A 79 11.34 3.97 26.44
C ILE A 79 11.77 5.04 25.44
N GLN A 80 12.89 5.74 25.68
CA GLN A 80 13.39 6.75 24.76
C GLN A 80 13.80 6.16 23.41
N ALA A 81 14.41 4.97 23.40
CA ALA A 81 14.72 4.24 22.16
C ALA A 81 13.44 3.91 21.37
N SER A 82 12.40 3.39 22.03
CA SER A 82 11.12 3.09 21.40
C SER A 82 10.38 4.34 20.90
N LEU A 83 10.43 5.45 21.65
CA LEU A 83 9.91 6.74 21.21
C LEU A 83 10.59 7.22 19.91
N LYS A 84 11.91 7.06 19.80
CA LYS A 84 12.65 7.42 18.58
C LYS A 84 12.21 6.58 17.39
N VAL A 85 12.07 5.26 17.56
CA VAL A 85 11.59 4.36 16.49
C VAL A 85 10.20 4.74 16.01
N GLY A 86 9.25 4.88 16.92
CA GLY A 86 7.86 5.13 16.53
C GLY A 86 7.57 6.57 16.09
N ALA A 87 8.36 7.57 16.54
CA ALA A 87 8.24 8.94 16.07
C ALA A 87 8.89 9.19 14.71
N ALA A 88 9.76 8.29 14.22
CA ALA A 88 10.57 8.46 13.01
C ALA A 88 9.80 8.23 11.70
N TYR A 89 8.78 9.04 11.48
CA TYR A 89 8.10 9.18 10.18
C TYR A 89 7.52 10.58 10.01
N GLU A 90 7.65 11.12 8.81
CA GLU A 90 6.89 12.28 8.34
C GLU A 90 5.57 11.80 7.69
N THR A 91 4.47 12.52 7.97
CA THR A 91 3.10 12.04 7.72
C THR A 91 2.79 11.91 6.23
N LYS A 92 3.20 12.89 5.41
CA LYS A 92 3.03 12.85 3.95
C LYS A 92 3.88 11.74 3.34
N SER A 93 5.12 11.58 3.79
CA SER A 93 6.05 10.55 3.31
C SER A 93 5.54 9.14 3.64
N LEU A 94 5.04 8.91 4.86
CA LEU A 94 4.46 7.63 5.24
C LEU A 94 3.21 7.29 4.41
N MET A 95 2.33 8.27 4.20
CA MET A 95 1.14 8.10 3.35
C MET A 95 1.51 7.80 1.88
N ASN A 96 2.44 8.56 1.30
CA ASN A 96 2.93 8.31 -0.06
C ASN A 96 3.57 6.92 -0.17
N GLY A 97 4.30 6.48 0.86
CA GLY A 97 4.86 5.13 0.94
C GLY A 97 3.79 4.04 1.01
N ALA A 98 2.66 4.29 1.67
CA ALA A 98 1.53 3.35 1.69
C ALA A 98 0.91 3.17 0.29
N VAL A 99 0.71 4.27 -0.45
CA VAL A 99 0.23 4.20 -1.86
C VAL A 99 1.25 3.51 -2.76
N ALA A 100 2.53 3.83 -2.60
CA ALA A 100 3.60 3.19 -3.36
C ALA A 100 3.65 1.68 -3.09
N TYR A 101 3.52 1.26 -1.83
CA TYR A 101 3.49 -0.17 -1.50
C TYR A 101 2.21 -0.83 -2.03
N ALA A 102 1.07 -0.17 -1.94
CA ALA A 102 -0.18 -0.64 -2.55
C ALA A 102 -0.03 -0.90 -4.06
N ALA A 103 0.73 -0.06 -4.77
CA ALA A 103 1.02 -0.27 -6.19
C ALA A 103 1.84 -1.55 -6.44
N VAL A 104 2.90 -1.78 -5.64
CA VAL A 104 3.70 -3.02 -5.75
C VAL A 104 2.84 -4.26 -5.46
N LEU A 105 1.94 -4.17 -4.47
CA LEU A 105 1.00 -5.24 -4.13
C LEU A 105 0.02 -5.54 -5.27
N ALA A 106 -0.58 -4.51 -5.88
CA ALA A 106 -1.49 -4.69 -7.01
C ALA A 106 -0.79 -5.29 -8.24
N LEU A 107 0.49 -4.96 -8.47
CA LEU A 107 1.31 -5.57 -9.52
C LEU A 107 1.58 -7.06 -9.28
N GLN A 108 1.31 -7.59 -8.08
CA GLN A 108 1.38 -9.04 -7.81
C GLN A 108 0.16 -9.81 -8.33
N ASP A 109 -0.93 -9.13 -8.73
CA ASP A 109 -2.10 -9.80 -9.28
C ASP A 109 -1.95 -10.00 -10.80
N PRO A 110 -1.78 -11.24 -11.28
CA PRO A 110 -1.57 -11.49 -12.70
C PRO A 110 -2.80 -11.21 -13.56
N THR A 111 -4.02 -11.28 -13.00
CA THR A 111 -5.25 -10.98 -13.74
C THR A 111 -5.36 -9.48 -13.98
N PHE A 112 -5.11 -8.69 -12.94
CA PHE A 112 -5.03 -7.23 -13.03
C PHE A 112 -3.99 -6.78 -14.03
N VAL A 113 -2.76 -7.27 -13.90
CA VAL A 113 -1.67 -6.94 -14.82
C VAL A 113 -2.06 -7.33 -16.25
N ALA A 114 -2.52 -8.56 -16.50
CA ALA A 114 -2.91 -8.99 -17.85
C ALA A 114 -3.99 -8.07 -18.46
N SER A 115 -5.02 -7.71 -17.71
CA SER A 115 -6.10 -6.82 -18.16
C SER A 115 -5.58 -5.43 -18.55
N VAL A 116 -4.64 -4.86 -17.79
CA VAL A 116 -4.02 -3.58 -18.14
C VAL A 116 -3.12 -3.72 -19.38
N ARG A 117 -2.41 -4.85 -19.51
CA ARG A 117 -1.49 -5.10 -20.62
C ARG A 117 -2.19 -5.28 -21.97
N GLU A 118 -3.44 -5.74 -21.97
CA GLU A 118 -4.28 -5.76 -23.18
C GLU A 118 -4.50 -4.34 -23.75
N ILE A 119 -4.71 -3.34 -22.89
CA ILE A 119 -4.80 -1.94 -23.30
C ILE A 119 -3.41 -1.39 -23.70
N ALA A 120 -2.36 -1.78 -22.97
CA ALA A 120 -0.99 -1.32 -23.25
C ALA A 120 -0.47 -1.70 -24.65
N ALA A 121 -1.03 -2.77 -25.25
CA ALA A 121 -0.70 -3.21 -26.61
C ALA A 121 -1.18 -2.25 -27.71
N HIS A 122 -2.11 -1.33 -27.40
CA HIS A 122 -2.71 -0.41 -28.35
C HIS A 122 -2.30 1.04 -28.06
N PRO A 123 -1.38 1.66 -28.82
CA PRO A 123 -0.77 2.95 -28.45
C PRO A 123 -1.75 4.09 -28.17
N ALA A 124 -2.82 4.22 -28.97
CA ALA A 124 -3.83 5.25 -28.78
C ALA A 124 -4.66 5.02 -27.51
N GLN A 125 -5.16 3.80 -27.30
CA GLN A 125 -5.94 3.43 -26.12
C GLN A 125 -5.09 3.51 -24.84
N ARG A 126 -3.82 3.12 -24.92
CA ARG A 126 -2.84 3.27 -23.84
C ARG A 126 -2.71 4.72 -23.42
N GLN A 127 -2.48 5.63 -24.37
CA GLN A 127 -2.30 7.05 -24.05
C GLN A 127 -3.57 7.66 -23.45
N GLU A 128 -4.73 7.32 -24.02
CA GLU A 128 -6.02 7.74 -23.47
C GLU A 128 -6.22 7.23 -22.04
N MET A 129 -5.93 5.95 -21.78
CA MET A 129 -6.05 5.35 -20.45
C MET A 129 -5.09 5.98 -19.44
N VAL A 130 -3.84 6.26 -19.83
CA VAL A 130 -2.88 6.99 -18.99
C VAL A 130 -3.45 8.36 -18.59
N ASN A 131 -3.97 9.12 -19.55
CA ASN A 131 -4.57 10.44 -19.29
C ASN A 131 -5.80 10.33 -18.36
N ASN A 132 -6.64 9.31 -18.58
CA ASN A 132 -7.83 9.06 -17.77
C ASN A 132 -7.45 8.73 -16.31
N ILE A 133 -6.45 7.86 -16.09
CA ILE A 133 -6.00 7.49 -14.74
C ILE A 133 -5.38 8.69 -14.01
N PHE A 134 -4.56 9.51 -14.69
CA PHE A 134 -4.04 10.73 -14.07
C PHE A 134 -5.14 11.75 -13.73
N SER A 135 -6.20 11.81 -14.53
CA SER A 135 -7.34 12.70 -14.27
C SER A 135 -8.23 12.18 -13.14
N ASN A 136 -8.43 10.85 -13.07
CA ASN A 136 -9.22 10.20 -12.04
C ASN A 136 -8.68 8.79 -11.75
N PRO A 137 -8.09 8.54 -10.57
CA PRO A 137 -7.49 7.24 -10.26
C PRO A 137 -8.51 6.08 -10.23
N SER A 138 -9.81 6.36 -10.09
CA SER A 138 -10.85 5.33 -10.11
C SER A 138 -10.97 4.60 -11.45
N TYR A 139 -10.42 5.13 -12.55
CA TYR A 139 -10.33 4.36 -13.81
C TYR A 139 -9.56 3.05 -13.64
N ALA A 140 -8.67 2.94 -12.66
CA ALA A 140 -7.95 1.70 -12.39
C ALA A 140 -8.84 0.58 -11.82
N THR A 141 -10.03 0.90 -11.28
CA THR A 141 -10.91 -0.12 -10.70
C THR A 141 -11.75 -0.85 -11.74
N VAL A 142 -11.69 -0.45 -13.02
CA VAL A 142 -12.47 -1.06 -14.11
C VAL A 142 -11.78 -2.28 -14.71
N PHE A 143 -10.48 -2.44 -14.47
CA PHE A 143 -9.71 -3.57 -14.97
C PHE A 143 -10.14 -4.87 -14.28
N LYS A 144 -10.13 -5.97 -15.05
CA LYS A 144 -10.40 -7.29 -14.50
C LYS A 144 -9.32 -7.63 -13.47
N GLY A 145 -9.69 -8.16 -12.30
CA GLY A 145 -8.76 -8.45 -11.21
C GLY A 145 -8.45 -7.24 -10.32
N ALA A 146 -9.07 -6.07 -10.54
CA ALA A 146 -8.93 -4.93 -9.64
C ALA A 146 -9.47 -5.24 -8.22
N ASP A 147 -10.48 -6.10 -8.12
CA ASP A 147 -11.04 -6.61 -6.86
C ASP A 147 -10.07 -7.53 -6.10
N SER A 148 -9.40 -8.44 -6.79
CA SER A 148 -8.41 -9.32 -6.19
C SER A 148 -7.11 -8.58 -5.84
N ALA A 149 -6.67 -7.64 -6.68
CA ALA A 149 -5.58 -6.72 -6.39
C ALA A 149 -5.91 -5.78 -5.22
N ALA A 150 -7.14 -5.27 -5.13
CA ALA A 150 -7.61 -4.53 -3.96
C ALA A 150 -7.54 -5.37 -2.70
N GLY A 151 -7.95 -6.64 -2.76
CA GLY A 151 -7.82 -7.56 -1.62
C GLY A 151 -6.39 -7.76 -1.14
N LEU A 152 -5.42 -7.87 -2.06
CA LEU A 152 -4.00 -7.91 -1.69
C LEU A 152 -3.57 -6.67 -0.89
N ILE A 153 -4.00 -5.48 -1.33
CA ILE A 153 -3.70 -4.21 -0.66
C ILE A 153 -4.36 -4.17 0.73
N ILE A 154 -5.67 -4.47 0.80
CA ILE A 154 -6.47 -4.43 2.03
C ILE A 154 -5.88 -5.39 3.08
N ASP A 155 -5.63 -6.64 2.70
CA ASP A 155 -5.17 -7.68 3.61
C ASP A 155 -3.74 -7.38 4.10
N THR A 156 -2.85 -6.89 3.22
CA THR A 156 -1.46 -6.63 3.58
C THR A 156 -1.28 -5.33 4.38
N ILE A 157 -1.73 -4.19 3.85
CA ILE A 157 -1.57 -2.89 4.52
C ILE A 157 -2.46 -2.82 5.77
N GLY A 158 -3.69 -3.35 5.69
CA GLY A 158 -4.58 -3.47 6.84
C GLY A 158 -3.99 -4.38 7.93
N GLY A 159 -3.38 -5.50 7.53
CA GLY A 159 -2.66 -6.40 8.44
C GLY A 159 -1.47 -5.73 9.14
N ASP A 160 -0.67 -4.94 8.42
CA ASP A 160 0.44 -4.19 9.01
C ASP A 160 -0.04 -3.10 9.97
N GLY A 161 -1.10 -2.38 9.60
CA GLY A 161 -1.78 -1.45 10.51
C GLY A 161 -2.30 -2.14 11.77
N LEU A 162 -2.88 -3.33 11.63
CA LEU A 162 -3.37 -4.15 12.75
C LEU A 162 -2.25 -4.60 13.68
N LYS A 163 -1.12 -5.07 13.15
CA LYS A 163 0.06 -5.43 13.95
C LYS A 163 0.53 -4.23 14.79
N LEU A 164 0.67 -3.06 14.16
CA LEU A 164 1.08 -1.84 14.85
C LEU A 164 0.07 -1.42 15.94
N PHE A 165 -1.22 -1.49 15.62
CA PHE A 165 -2.30 -1.19 16.55
C PHE A 165 -2.31 -2.14 17.76
N MET A 166 -2.14 -3.45 17.54
CA MET A 166 -2.05 -4.45 18.61
C MET A 166 -0.79 -4.28 19.47
N ALA A 167 0.37 -4.02 18.87
CA ALA A 167 1.58 -3.67 19.59
C ALA A 167 1.36 -2.44 20.50
N GLY A 168 0.66 -1.42 19.97
CA GLY A 168 0.27 -0.25 20.74
C GLY A 168 -0.64 -0.55 21.93
N LYS A 169 -1.60 -1.48 21.80
CA LYS A 169 -2.41 -1.94 22.92
C LYS A 169 -1.57 -2.63 23.99
N ALA A 170 -0.62 -3.48 23.60
CA ALA A 170 0.28 -4.14 24.54
C ALA A 170 1.18 -3.12 25.27
N VAL A 171 1.74 -2.15 24.55
CA VAL A 171 2.57 -1.09 25.14
C VAL A 171 1.75 -0.18 26.07
N LYS A 172 0.54 0.21 25.66
CA LYS A 172 -0.39 0.97 26.52
C LYS A 172 -0.73 0.20 27.79
N GLN A 173 -0.95 -1.12 27.70
CA GLN A 173 -1.18 -1.96 28.88
C GLN A 173 0.05 -1.98 29.80
N ALA A 174 1.25 -2.11 29.23
CA ALA A 174 2.49 -2.07 30.01
C ALA A 174 2.64 -0.79 30.83
N ALA A 175 2.19 0.36 30.31
CA ALA A 175 2.16 1.61 31.08
C ALA A 175 1.35 1.46 32.39
N TYR A 176 0.18 0.82 32.33
CA TYR A 176 -0.65 0.57 33.50
C TYR A 176 -0.06 -0.47 34.45
N ASP A 177 0.63 -1.48 33.91
CA ASP A 177 1.25 -2.53 34.71
C ASP A 177 2.43 -1.99 35.51
N VAL A 178 3.29 -1.18 34.88
CA VAL A 178 4.48 -0.63 35.53
C VAL A 178 4.21 0.62 36.35
N GLN A 179 3.05 1.27 36.24
CA GLN A 179 2.77 2.57 36.92
C GLN A 179 2.92 2.54 38.44
N LYS A 180 2.92 1.35 39.05
CA LYS A 180 3.09 1.18 40.50
C LYS A 180 4.55 1.02 40.93
N SER A 181 5.43 0.63 40.01
CA SER A 181 6.87 0.44 40.27
C SER A 181 7.58 1.75 40.62
N SER A 182 8.64 1.67 41.41
CA SER A 182 9.42 2.84 41.83
C SER A 182 10.19 3.46 40.66
N TRP A 183 10.78 2.62 39.80
CA TRP A 183 11.56 3.10 38.66
C TRP A 183 10.68 3.85 37.65
N SER A 184 9.46 3.39 37.38
CA SER A 184 8.61 4.02 36.35
C SER A 184 8.01 5.35 36.80
N LYS A 185 7.92 5.58 38.13
CA LYS A 185 7.48 6.84 38.75
C LYS A 185 8.59 7.89 38.82
N SER A 186 9.84 7.49 38.58
CA SER A 186 10.93 8.46 38.49
C SER A 186 10.68 9.42 37.33
N SER A 187 11.09 10.67 37.52
CA SER A 187 10.85 11.73 36.53
C SER A 187 11.80 11.55 35.34
N VAL A 188 11.27 11.75 34.14
CA VAL A 188 12.09 11.87 32.93
C VAL A 188 12.99 13.11 33.10
N VAL A 189 14.31 12.91 32.96
CA VAL A 189 15.32 13.96 33.22
C VAL A 189 15.19 15.12 32.22
N ASP A 190 15.22 14.81 30.91
CA ASP A 190 15.15 15.80 29.84
C ASP A 190 13.82 15.72 29.07
N ARG A 191 12.76 16.27 29.70
CA ARG A 191 11.40 16.24 29.13
C ARG A 191 11.28 17.06 27.86
N ASP A 192 11.90 18.22 27.83
CA ASP A 192 11.83 19.16 26.71
C ASP A 192 12.66 18.66 25.53
N GLY A 193 13.87 18.15 25.78
CA GLY A 193 14.70 17.54 24.74
C GLY A 193 14.08 16.27 24.15
N ARG A 194 13.40 15.45 24.97
CA ARG A 194 12.60 14.32 24.47
C ARG A 194 11.48 14.77 23.53
N LEU A 195 10.70 15.78 23.90
CA LEU A 195 9.63 16.32 23.04
C LEU A 195 10.22 16.91 21.74
N ALA A 196 11.32 17.67 21.85
CA ALA A 196 12.01 18.23 20.71
C ALA A 196 12.53 17.13 19.75
N SER A 197 13.10 16.05 20.30
CA SER A 197 13.53 14.88 19.52
C SER A 197 12.36 14.22 18.80
N ALA A 198 11.22 14.00 19.47
CA ALA A 198 10.04 13.41 18.84
C ALA A 198 9.51 14.28 17.68
N LYS A 199 9.49 15.60 17.85
CA LYS A 199 9.10 16.55 16.79
C LYS A 199 10.08 16.52 15.61
N SER A 200 11.38 16.58 15.89
CA SER A 200 12.42 16.55 14.85
C SER A 200 12.42 15.25 14.04
N LEU A 201 12.22 14.10 14.70
CA LEU A 201 12.12 12.81 14.01
C LEU A 201 10.86 12.71 13.15
N SER A 202 9.78 13.39 13.57
CA SER A 202 8.51 13.39 12.86
C SER A 202 8.48 14.27 11.61
N THR A 203 9.54 15.04 11.34
CA THR A 203 9.69 15.81 10.10
C THR A 203 10.64 15.15 9.11
N SER A 204 11.21 13.99 9.46
CA SER A 204 12.13 13.25 8.60
C SER A 204 11.41 12.06 7.95
N PRO A 205 11.53 11.86 6.63
CA PRO A 205 11.02 10.66 5.98
C PRO A 205 11.63 9.39 6.60
N ALA A 206 10.84 8.31 6.67
CA ALA A 206 11.37 7.01 7.05
C ALA A 206 12.40 6.53 6.02
N LEU A 207 13.41 5.81 6.47
CA LEU A 207 14.46 5.28 5.60
C LEU A 207 14.02 3.98 4.92
N ALA A 208 14.33 3.88 3.63
CA ALA A 208 14.25 2.65 2.84
C ALA A 208 15.42 1.70 3.19
N GLU A 209 15.24 0.41 2.95
CA GLU A 209 16.26 -0.61 3.18
C GLU A 209 16.68 -1.23 1.84
N SER A 210 17.97 -1.19 1.50
CA SER A 210 18.46 -1.56 0.15
C SER A 210 18.10 -2.98 -0.28
N ALA A 211 18.16 -3.94 0.64
CA ALA A 211 17.74 -5.32 0.37
C ALA A 211 16.23 -5.41 0.06
N ASP A 212 15.42 -4.62 0.75
CA ASP A 212 13.97 -4.59 0.55
C ASP A 212 13.57 -3.85 -0.73
N VAL A 213 14.29 -2.77 -1.07
CA VAL A 213 14.16 -2.08 -2.37
C VAL A 213 14.41 -3.05 -3.53
N ALA A 214 15.46 -3.87 -3.46
CA ALA A 214 15.76 -4.85 -4.49
C ALA A 214 14.63 -5.88 -4.66
N VAL A 215 14.07 -6.38 -3.54
CA VAL A 215 12.93 -7.30 -3.55
C VAL A 215 11.69 -6.64 -4.17
N LEU A 216 11.35 -5.43 -3.75
CA LEU A 216 10.18 -4.71 -4.26
C LEU A 216 10.32 -4.31 -5.73
N GLN A 217 11.53 -4.00 -6.19
CA GLN A 217 11.80 -3.72 -7.59
C GLN A 217 11.52 -4.96 -8.45
N GLN A 218 12.03 -6.13 -8.05
CA GLN A 218 11.78 -7.39 -8.76
C GLN A 218 10.30 -7.78 -8.71
N ALA A 219 9.64 -7.55 -7.57
CA ALA A 219 8.21 -7.78 -7.43
C ALA A 219 7.39 -6.91 -8.40
N SER A 220 7.75 -5.64 -8.56
CA SER A 220 7.03 -4.68 -9.41
C SER A 220 7.08 -5.03 -10.90
N THR A 221 8.12 -5.73 -11.35
CA THR A 221 8.30 -6.12 -12.76
C THR A 221 7.96 -7.59 -13.03
N GLY A 222 7.43 -8.31 -12.05
CA GLY A 222 7.10 -9.74 -12.15
C GLY A 222 8.30 -10.69 -12.10
N GLY A 223 9.48 -10.19 -11.72
CA GLY A 223 10.70 -11.01 -11.56
C GLY A 223 10.74 -11.82 -10.26
N GLN A 224 9.94 -11.45 -9.27
CA GLN A 224 9.83 -12.16 -7.99
C GLN A 224 8.40 -12.09 -7.47
N SER A 225 7.90 -13.17 -6.86
CA SER A 225 6.64 -13.16 -6.13
C SER A 225 6.86 -12.74 -4.68
N LEU A 226 5.94 -11.94 -4.13
CA LEU A 226 5.86 -11.66 -2.69
C LEU A 226 5.19 -12.77 -1.86
N GLY A 227 4.79 -13.89 -2.49
CA GLY A 227 4.12 -15.00 -1.80
C GLY A 227 2.72 -14.66 -1.30
N LEU A 228 2.04 -13.73 -1.98
CA LEU A 228 0.69 -13.29 -1.62
C LEU A 228 -0.37 -14.10 -2.37
N THR A 229 -1.50 -14.34 -1.72
CA THR A 229 -2.64 -15.04 -2.32
C THR A 229 -3.75 -14.03 -2.61
N PRO A 230 -4.07 -13.74 -3.88
CA PRO A 230 -5.16 -12.83 -4.22
C PRO A 230 -6.51 -13.34 -3.75
N ARG A 231 -7.34 -12.43 -3.25
CA ARG A 231 -8.73 -12.70 -2.86
C ARG A 231 -9.57 -11.49 -3.24
N PRO A 232 -10.74 -11.67 -3.88
CA PRO A 232 -11.62 -10.55 -4.19
C PRO A 232 -12.03 -9.76 -2.94
N ALA A 233 -11.94 -8.43 -3.02
CA ALA A 233 -12.52 -7.51 -2.07
C ALA A 233 -13.73 -6.80 -2.70
N GLU A 234 -14.72 -6.46 -1.87
CA GLU A 234 -15.90 -5.74 -2.32
C GLU A 234 -15.69 -4.22 -2.26
N ALA A 235 -16.25 -3.51 -3.24
CA ALA A 235 -16.33 -2.06 -3.25
C ALA A 235 -17.36 -1.54 -2.21
N PRO A 236 -17.27 -0.29 -1.72
CA PRO A 236 -16.34 0.77 -2.15
C PRO A 236 -14.93 0.62 -1.57
N TYR A 237 -13.92 0.86 -2.41
CA TYR A 237 -12.51 0.89 -2.00
C TYR A 237 -12.11 2.22 -1.37
N SER A 238 -11.13 2.17 -0.46
CA SER A 238 -10.55 3.39 0.13
C SER A 238 -9.69 4.16 -0.89
N PRO A 239 -9.42 5.46 -0.66
CA PRO A 239 -8.55 6.26 -1.53
C PRO A 239 -7.15 5.66 -1.72
N VAL A 240 -6.52 5.09 -0.69
CA VAL A 240 -5.18 4.46 -0.84
C VAL A 240 -5.25 3.23 -1.73
N VAL A 241 -6.29 2.41 -1.64
CA VAL A 241 -6.47 1.25 -2.52
C VAL A 241 -6.65 1.71 -3.98
N ILE A 242 -7.52 2.68 -4.22
CA ILE A 242 -7.77 3.23 -5.56
C ILE A 242 -6.48 3.83 -6.15
N ARG A 243 -5.73 4.60 -5.36
CA ARG A 243 -4.47 5.22 -5.80
C ARG A 243 -3.36 4.20 -6.03
N GLY A 244 -3.28 3.17 -5.19
CA GLY A 244 -2.35 2.05 -5.38
C GLY A 244 -2.62 1.32 -6.70
N LEU A 245 -3.90 0.98 -6.96
CA LEU A 245 -4.32 0.40 -8.24
C LEU A 245 -4.00 1.33 -9.42
N ALA A 246 -4.20 2.63 -9.27
CA ALA A 246 -3.89 3.61 -10.32
C ALA A 246 -2.40 3.68 -10.65
N VAL A 247 -1.53 3.74 -9.64
CA VAL A 247 -0.07 3.72 -9.86
C VAL A 247 0.38 2.38 -10.44
N ALA A 248 -0.21 1.26 -10.01
CA ALA A 248 0.06 -0.06 -10.59
C ALA A 248 -0.37 -0.16 -12.06
N ALA A 249 -1.56 0.36 -12.40
CA ALA A 249 -2.04 0.40 -13.78
C ALA A 249 -1.13 1.28 -14.66
N LEU A 250 -0.73 2.47 -14.18
CA LEU A 250 0.25 3.31 -14.87
C LEU A 250 1.58 2.59 -15.08
N ALA A 251 2.05 1.83 -14.09
CA ALA A 251 3.27 1.03 -14.21
C ALA A 251 3.13 -0.05 -15.29
N ALA A 252 2.01 -0.76 -15.31
CA ALA A 252 1.73 -1.79 -16.31
C ALA A 252 1.50 -1.22 -17.73
N LEU A 253 1.05 0.04 -17.84
CA LEU A 253 0.96 0.81 -19.08
C LEU A 253 2.34 1.37 -19.55
N GLY A 254 3.38 1.29 -18.71
CA GLY A 254 4.69 1.86 -18.99
C GLY A 254 4.76 3.38 -18.80
N ALA A 255 3.94 3.93 -17.90
CA ALA A 255 3.78 5.37 -17.63
C ALA A 255 4.02 5.74 -16.15
N ALA A 256 4.67 4.85 -15.38
CA ALA A 256 5.07 5.12 -14.00
C ALA A 256 6.60 5.18 -13.80
N GLY A 257 7.35 5.51 -14.87
CA GLY A 257 8.78 5.78 -14.81
C GLY A 257 9.12 7.16 -14.23
N ASP A 258 10.42 7.47 -14.13
CA ASP A 258 10.92 8.72 -13.55
C ASP A 258 10.43 9.97 -14.31
N GLU A 259 10.14 9.84 -15.60
CA GLU A 259 9.60 10.92 -16.44
C GLU A 259 8.21 11.41 -15.97
N ASN A 260 7.46 10.55 -15.28
CA ASN A 260 6.13 10.85 -14.76
C ASN A 260 6.10 11.04 -13.23
N LEU A 261 7.25 11.04 -12.55
CA LEU A 261 7.33 11.02 -11.09
C LEU A 261 6.55 12.17 -10.42
N THR A 262 6.60 13.38 -10.98
CA THR A 262 5.84 14.52 -10.44
C THR A 262 4.32 14.28 -10.50
N SER A 263 3.83 13.68 -11.59
CA SER A 263 2.41 13.34 -11.75
C SER A 263 2.00 12.20 -10.83
N ILE A 264 2.86 11.20 -10.65
CA ILE A 264 2.67 10.09 -9.70
C ILE A 264 2.62 10.61 -8.26
N ASP A 265 3.47 11.58 -7.92
CA ASP A 265 3.49 12.22 -6.60
C ASP A 265 2.18 12.94 -6.32
N ALA A 266 1.66 13.69 -7.30
CA ALA A 266 0.36 14.36 -7.19
C ALA A 266 -0.80 13.35 -7.07
N LEU A 267 -0.76 12.26 -7.85
CA LEU A 267 -1.75 11.19 -7.82
C LEU A 267 -1.76 10.43 -6.48
N SER A 268 -0.62 10.35 -5.80
CA SER A 268 -0.47 9.57 -4.56
C SER A 268 -0.97 10.30 -3.30
N VAL A 269 -1.38 11.56 -3.40
CA VAL A 269 -1.84 12.36 -2.25
C VAL A 269 -3.19 11.87 -1.73
N ASP A 270 -3.26 11.52 -0.44
CA ASP A 270 -4.49 11.23 0.29
C ASP A 270 -4.68 12.15 1.51
N PRO A 271 -5.43 13.25 1.37
CA PRO A 271 -5.63 14.22 2.45
C PRO A 271 -6.26 13.61 3.72
N ALA A 272 -7.13 12.59 3.57
CA ALA A 272 -7.83 12.01 4.71
C ALA A 272 -6.87 11.20 5.60
N THR A 273 -6.04 10.35 4.99
CA THR A 273 -5.01 9.60 5.70
C THR A 273 -3.94 10.53 6.28
N ASN A 274 -3.49 11.53 5.51
CA ASN A 274 -2.54 12.51 6.03
C ASN A 274 -3.09 13.28 7.24
N SER A 275 -4.36 13.70 7.20
CA SER A 275 -5.01 14.35 8.33
C SER A 275 -5.08 13.45 9.56
N CYS A 276 -5.34 12.16 9.38
CA CYS A 276 -5.35 11.18 10.46
C CYS A 276 -3.98 11.08 11.12
N LEU A 277 -2.92 10.90 10.33
CA LEU A 277 -1.54 10.81 10.81
C LEU A 277 -1.08 12.10 11.49
N ASN A 278 -1.46 13.27 10.96
CA ASN A 278 -1.18 14.56 11.60
C ASN A 278 -1.84 14.67 12.98
N MET A 279 -3.09 14.20 13.12
CA MET A 279 -3.74 14.17 14.43
C MET A 279 -3.03 13.22 15.41
N ALA A 280 -2.57 12.06 14.96
CA ALA A 280 -1.76 11.17 15.79
C ALA A 280 -0.48 11.86 16.31
N LYS A 281 0.25 12.57 15.44
CA LYS A 281 1.42 13.37 15.83
C LYS A 281 1.08 14.49 16.81
N LEU A 282 0.00 15.23 16.58
CA LEU A 282 -0.43 16.30 17.47
C LEU A 282 -0.78 15.77 18.87
N ASN A 283 -1.54 14.67 18.93
CA ASN A 283 -1.88 14.02 20.19
C ASN A 283 -0.63 13.54 20.93
N LEU A 284 0.34 12.96 20.20
CA LEU A 284 1.63 12.58 20.76
C LEU A 284 2.33 13.78 21.40
N TYR A 285 2.47 14.90 20.69
CA TYR A 285 3.17 16.06 21.22
C TYR A 285 2.50 16.63 22.46
N GLN A 286 1.16 16.67 22.47
CA GLN A 286 0.39 17.12 23.62
C GLN A 286 0.59 16.19 24.83
N CYS A 287 0.59 14.87 24.60
CA CYS A 287 0.83 13.88 25.63
C CYS A 287 2.25 13.99 26.21
N LEU A 288 3.29 14.03 25.35
CA LEU A 288 4.68 14.13 25.80
C LEU A 288 4.97 15.47 26.50
N ALA A 289 4.33 16.58 26.10
CA ALA A 289 4.50 17.89 26.74
C ALA A 289 4.09 17.90 28.22
N VAL A 290 3.05 17.13 28.57
CA VAL A 290 2.56 17.04 29.96
C VAL A 290 3.10 15.84 30.72
N SER A 291 3.58 14.80 30.01
CA SER A 291 4.14 13.58 30.60
C SER A 291 5.31 13.89 31.54
N LYS A 292 5.32 13.34 32.76
CA LYS A 292 6.39 13.54 33.77
C LYS A 292 7.14 12.24 34.12
N PRO A 293 6.51 11.23 34.74
CA PRO A 293 7.13 9.94 35.01
C PRO A 293 7.22 9.06 33.76
N HIS A 294 8.15 8.10 33.76
CA HIS A 294 8.38 7.19 32.64
C HIS A 294 7.14 6.40 32.19
N TYR A 295 6.24 6.00 33.09
CA TYR A 295 5.04 5.26 32.68
C TYR A 295 4.10 6.11 31.80
N GLU A 296 4.11 7.44 31.92
CA GLU A 296 3.32 8.33 31.05
C GLU A 296 3.91 8.37 29.62
N ASP A 297 5.23 8.26 29.47
CA ASP A 297 5.87 8.12 28.15
C ASP A 297 5.50 6.80 27.46
N ILE A 298 5.43 5.71 28.22
CA ILE A 298 4.95 4.41 27.71
C ILE A 298 3.49 4.55 27.24
N PHE A 299 2.66 5.27 27.99
CA PHE A 299 1.27 5.53 27.58
C PHE A 299 1.21 6.34 26.29
N CYS A 300 1.96 7.44 26.19
CA CYS A 300 2.00 8.28 24.98
C CYS A 300 2.49 7.48 23.75
N LEU A 301 3.51 6.62 23.95
CA LEU A 301 4.01 5.70 22.93
C LEU A 301 2.93 4.70 22.48
N GLY A 302 2.29 4.00 23.43
CA GLY A 302 1.25 3.02 23.12
C GLY A 302 0.04 3.63 22.42
N GLN A 303 -0.48 4.75 22.95
CA GLN A 303 -1.68 5.39 22.43
C GLN A 303 -1.42 6.18 21.15
N HIS A 304 -0.54 7.17 21.17
CA HIS A 304 -0.50 8.19 20.11
C HIS A 304 0.53 7.90 19.02
N ILE A 305 1.53 7.06 19.31
CA ILE A 305 2.49 6.60 18.30
C ILE A 305 2.01 5.31 17.64
N LEU A 306 1.59 4.31 18.41
CA LEU A 306 1.30 2.97 17.89
C LEU A 306 -0.19 2.77 17.57
N ILE A 307 -1.10 2.94 18.53
CA ILE A 307 -2.56 2.76 18.32
C ILE A 307 -3.08 3.75 17.28
N ASP A 308 -2.89 5.06 17.48
CA ASP A 308 -3.45 6.07 16.58
C ASP A 308 -2.91 5.92 15.15
N THR A 309 -1.59 5.72 14.98
CA THR A 309 -0.98 5.48 13.65
C THR A 309 -1.48 4.19 13.03
N GLY A 310 -1.53 3.09 13.78
CA GLY A 310 -2.04 1.81 13.30
C GLY A 310 -3.50 1.91 12.84
N ALA A 311 -4.35 2.60 13.60
CA ALA A 311 -5.74 2.87 13.24
C ALA A 311 -5.85 3.69 11.95
N CYS A 312 -5.00 4.70 11.76
CA CYS A 312 -4.94 5.46 10.51
C CYS A 312 -4.58 4.56 9.32
N VAL A 313 -3.60 3.67 9.46
CA VAL A 313 -3.19 2.73 8.39
C VAL A 313 -4.28 1.71 8.08
N ILE A 314 -4.94 1.14 9.10
CA ILE A 314 -6.08 0.23 8.92
C ILE A 314 -7.19 0.91 8.11
N LYS A 315 -7.58 2.13 8.52
CA LYS A 315 -8.60 2.91 7.81
C LYS A 315 -8.17 3.28 6.39
N ALA A 316 -6.90 3.64 6.21
CA ALA A 316 -6.33 3.93 4.90
C ALA A 316 -6.44 2.72 3.96
N ALA A 317 -6.18 1.51 4.47
CA ALA A 317 -6.35 0.27 3.72
C ALA A 317 -7.83 -0.11 3.46
N GLY A 318 -8.80 0.60 4.02
CA GLY A 318 -10.23 0.22 3.92
C GLY A 318 -10.63 -0.94 4.84
N ALA A 319 -9.74 -1.34 5.75
CA ALA A 319 -10.02 -2.37 6.75
C ALA A 319 -10.73 -1.77 7.98
N THR A 320 -11.38 -2.64 8.77
CA THR A 320 -12.11 -2.23 9.98
C THR A 320 -11.15 -2.12 11.17
N VAL A 321 -11.18 -0.96 11.85
CA VAL A 321 -10.40 -0.78 13.07
C VAL A 321 -11.04 -1.59 14.20
N PRO A 322 -10.29 -2.47 14.90
CA PRO A 322 -10.85 -3.21 16.02
C PRO A 322 -11.37 -2.26 17.11
N PRO A 323 -12.54 -2.53 17.71
CA PRO A 323 -13.06 -1.67 18.77
C PRO A 323 -12.12 -1.65 19.97
N GLU A 324 -11.99 -0.50 20.62
CA GLU A 324 -11.37 -0.41 21.93
C GLU A 324 -12.35 -0.99 22.97
N PRO A 325 -11.94 -1.95 23.82
CA PRO A 325 -12.79 -2.45 24.90
C PRO A 325 -13.26 -1.27 25.77
N PRO A 326 -14.51 -1.28 26.26
CA PRO A 326 -14.97 -0.25 27.17
C PRO A 326 -14.01 -0.15 28.37
N LYS A 327 -13.66 1.07 28.78
CA LYS A 327 -12.92 1.27 30.03
C LYS A 327 -13.77 0.69 31.16
N VAL A 328 -13.29 -0.39 31.77
CA VAL A 328 -13.84 -0.88 33.03
C VAL A 328 -13.46 0.15 34.09
N LEU A 329 -14.34 1.13 34.31
CA LEU A 329 -14.18 2.05 35.42
C LEU A 329 -14.23 1.20 36.70
N PRO A 330 -13.26 1.34 37.63
CA PRO A 330 -13.38 0.68 38.91
C PRO A 330 -14.70 1.12 39.51
N VAL A 331 -15.58 0.15 39.79
CA VAL A 331 -16.82 0.40 40.52
C VAL A 331 -16.39 1.09 41.80
N LYS A 332 -16.82 2.34 41.99
CA LYS A 332 -16.64 3.02 43.27
C LYS A 332 -17.46 2.22 44.27
N GLU A 333 -16.83 1.29 44.98
CA GLU A 333 -17.36 0.83 46.26
C GLU A 333 -17.56 2.09 47.09
N SER A 334 -18.82 2.39 47.37
CA SER A 334 -19.18 3.52 48.22
C SER A 334 -18.40 3.37 49.52
N ILE A 335 -17.69 4.45 49.90
CA ILE A 335 -17.09 4.60 51.23
C ILE A 335 -18.26 4.78 52.21
N ALA A 336 -19.05 3.74 52.42
CA ALA A 336 -20.13 3.68 53.39
C ALA A 336 -19.76 2.77 54.57
N THR A 337 -18.71 1.94 54.44
CA THR A 337 -18.30 0.96 55.46
C THR A 337 -17.03 1.30 56.22
N LYS A 338 -16.36 2.43 55.92
CA LYS A 338 -15.31 2.98 56.80
C LYS A 338 -15.69 4.40 57.19
N GLY A 339 -15.87 4.59 58.50
CA GLY A 339 -16.43 5.78 59.12
C GLY A 339 -15.85 7.10 58.60
N ALA A 340 -16.69 8.13 58.66
CA ALA A 340 -16.42 9.47 58.18
C ALA A 340 -14.99 9.95 58.55
N GLY A 341 -14.13 10.09 57.53
CA GLY A 341 -12.85 10.77 57.66
C GLY A 341 -13.04 12.20 58.17
N SER A 342 -12.07 12.68 58.97
CA SER A 342 -12.14 13.91 59.77
C SER A 342 -12.31 15.23 58.98
N ASN A 343 -12.45 15.17 57.66
CA ASN A 343 -12.55 16.33 56.77
C ASN A 343 -13.93 16.52 56.11
N SER A 344 -14.93 15.71 56.46
CA SER A 344 -16.29 15.93 55.92
C SER A 344 -16.93 17.18 56.53
N ARG A 345 -17.63 17.98 55.70
CA ARG A 345 -18.36 19.20 56.14
C ARG A 345 -19.34 18.95 57.28
N LYS A 346 -19.87 17.73 57.43
CA LYS A 346 -20.76 17.31 58.52
C LYS A 346 -20.07 17.23 59.90
N ALA A 347 -18.76 16.99 59.96
CA ALA A 347 -18.01 17.02 61.22
C ALA A 347 -17.80 18.45 61.75
N LYS A 348 -17.68 19.43 60.85
CA LYS A 348 -17.47 20.84 61.22
C LYS A 348 -18.73 21.53 61.79
N THR A 349 -19.92 20.99 61.52
CA THR A 349 -21.19 21.51 62.06
C THR A 349 -21.48 21.06 63.49
N ALA A 350 -20.88 19.96 63.97
CA ALA A 350 -21.10 19.46 65.33
C ALA A 350 -20.27 20.19 66.41
N ALA A 351 -19.27 21.01 66.01
CA ALA A 351 -18.35 21.66 66.93
C ALA A 351 -18.78 23.06 67.43
N LYS A 352 -19.93 23.59 67.01
CA LYS A 352 -20.45 24.88 67.52
C LYS A 352 -21.57 24.66 68.52
N LYS A 353 -21.21 24.41 69.79
CA LYS A 353 -22.13 24.64 70.93
C LYS A 353 -22.13 26.13 71.30
N PRO A 354 -23.29 26.73 71.63
CA PRO A 354 -23.35 28.12 72.07
C PRO A 354 -22.82 28.26 73.50
N VAL A 355 -21.95 29.25 73.69
CA VAL A 355 -21.46 29.67 75.01
C VAL A 355 -22.59 30.40 75.73
N LYS A 356 -23.03 29.89 76.89
CA LYS A 356 -23.86 30.64 77.84
C LYS A 356 -23.04 31.81 78.39
N LYS A 357 -23.59 33.03 78.30
CA LYS A 357 -23.19 34.15 79.15
C LYS A 357 -24.21 34.29 80.30
N SER A 358 -23.64 34.60 81.46
CA SER A 358 -24.15 34.73 82.83
C SER A 358 -25.64 34.87 83.07
#